data_AF-A0A2G9R7V6-F1
#
_entry.id   AF-A0A2G9R7V6-F1
#
_cell.length_a   1.000
_cell.length_b   1.000
_cell.length_c   1.000
_cell.angle_alpha   90.00
_cell.angle_beta   90.00
_cell.angle_gamma   90.00
#
_symmetry.space_group_name_H-M   'P 1'
#
loop_
_entity.id
_entity.type
_entity.pdbx_description
1 polymer ?
#
loop_
_entity_poly.entity_id
_entity_poly.type
_entity_poly.pdbx_seq_one_letter_code
_entity_poly.pdbx_strand_id
1 'polypeptide(L)'
;MTRIELPVTDPSFPDPECMLNVLRALLSGGFLKAARDVDGQGNYVMLTHKHVAYLHPSSVYYGCSPPPTWVLYHDFSITQDNCISVATEILPEMLVEFAPQYYLSNLPASESRDLLMELRDKLQDEETHPEQNEEEDDHEGEEEEVEVEEKDSCSLQ
;
A
#
# COMPACT_ATOMS: atom_id res chain seq x y z
N MET A 1 24.70 -23.76 8.69
CA MET A 1 25.63 -22.61 8.73
C MET A 1 24.88 -21.45 9.37
N THR A 2 25.12 -21.17 10.65
CA THR A 2 24.62 -19.95 11.32
C THR A 2 25.84 -19.28 11.94
N ARG A 3 26.45 -18.36 11.20
CA ARG A 3 27.71 -17.70 11.57
C ARG A 3 27.52 -16.57 12.59
N ILE A 4 26.27 -16.18 12.87
CA ILE A 4 25.92 -14.91 13.53
C ILE A 4 24.91 -15.04 14.69
N GLU A 5 24.58 -16.24 15.17
CA GLU A 5 23.70 -16.45 16.35
C GLU A 5 22.36 -15.67 16.29
N LEU A 6 21.88 -15.30 15.10
CA LEU A 6 20.59 -14.64 14.95
C LEU A 6 19.46 -15.66 15.12
N PRO A 7 18.39 -15.31 15.86
CA PRO A 7 17.24 -16.19 15.99
C PRO A 7 16.61 -16.41 14.61
N VAL A 8 16.34 -17.67 14.29
CA VAL A 8 15.56 -18.05 13.10
C VAL A 8 14.17 -18.40 13.61
N THR A 9 13.18 -17.68 13.11
CA THR A 9 11.77 -17.90 13.45
C THR A 9 11.09 -18.56 12.26
N ASP A 10 10.36 -19.65 12.51
CA ASP A 10 9.54 -20.30 11.50
C ASP A 10 8.30 -19.46 11.18
N PRO A 11 7.86 -19.40 9.91
CA PRO A 11 6.69 -18.61 9.55
C PRO A 11 5.40 -19.25 10.08
N SER A 12 4.57 -18.44 10.76
CA SER A 12 3.22 -18.82 11.19
C SER A 12 2.20 -18.56 10.08
N PHE A 13 2.05 -19.48 9.13
CA PHE A 13 0.93 -19.42 8.18
C PHE A 13 -0.33 -20.04 8.80
N PRO A 14 -1.54 -19.45 8.65
CA PRO A 14 -1.95 -18.27 7.87
C PRO A 14 -2.25 -17.03 8.74
N ASP A 15 -1.35 -16.68 9.67
CA ASP A 15 -1.55 -15.56 10.56
C ASP A 15 -1.35 -14.21 9.83
N PRO A 16 -2.33 -13.28 9.84
CA PRO A 16 -2.15 -11.96 9.22
C PRO A 16 -0.94 -11.19 9.76
N GLU A 17 -0.55 -11.44 11.01
CA GLU A 17 0.62 -10.83 11.62
C GLU A 17 1.93 -11.28 10.93
N CYS A 18 1.98 -12.50 10.38
CA CYS A 18 3.12 -12.98 9.60
C CYS A 18 3.36 -12.10 8.36
N MET A 19 2.29 -11.74 7.63
CA MET A 19 2.39 -10.85 6.48
C MET A 19 2.87 -9.45 6.87
N LEU A 20 2.32 -8.91 7.97
CA LEU A 20 2.75 -7.62 8.50
C LEU A 20 4.24 -7.64 8.89
N ASN A 21 4.72 -8.73 9.51
CA ASN A 21 6.12 -8.89 9.88
C ASN A 21 7.06 -8.95 8.66
N VAL A 22 6.62 -9.54 7.54
CA VAL A 22 7.36 -9.51 6.28
C VAL A 22 7.44 -8.09 5.73
N LEU A 23 6.33 -7.34 5.74
CA LEU A 23 6.31 -5.94 5.30
C LEU A 23 7.19 -5.05 6.18
N ARG A 24 7.16 -5.25 7.50
CA ARG A 24 8.07 -4.60 8.47
C ARG A 24 9.53 -4.85 8.11
N ALA A 25 9.88 -6.11 7.83
CA ALA A 25 11.22 -6.48 7.41
C ALA A 25 11.62 -5.79 6.10
N LEU A 26 10.72 -5.75 5.10
CA LEU A 26 10.97 -5.06 3.83
C LEU A 26 11.18 -3.55 4.03
N LEU A 27 10.35 -2.89 4.84
CA LEU A 27 10.48 -1.46 5.13
C LEU A 27 11.76 -1.13 5.88
N SER A 28 12.22 -1.99 6.80
CA SER A 28 13.44 -1.73 7.58
C SER A 28 14.69 -1.45 6.72
N GLY A 29 14.80 -2.10 5.56
CA GLY A 29 15.89 -1.85 4.60
C GLY A 29 15.46 -1.08 3.35
N GLY A 30 14.18 -1.13 2.99
CA GLY A 30 13.63 -0.62 1.75
C GLY A 30 12.93 0.73 1.86
N PHE A 31 12.83 1.34 3.04
CA PHE A 31 12.00 2.53 3.27
C PHE A 31 12.29 3.74 2.35
N LEU A 32 13.42 3.82 1.65
CA LEU A 32 13.67 4.91 0.69
C LEU A 32 12.98 4.70 -0.67
N LYS A 33 12.55 3.47 -0.96
CA LYS A 33 11.99 3.07 -2.25
C LYS A 33 10.47 3.00 -2.20
N ALA A 34 9.84 4.08 -1.76
CA ALA A 34 8.39 4.24 -1.79
C ALA A 34 7.93 5.12 -2.95
N ALA A 35 6.78 4.79 -3.51
CA ALA A 35 6.08 5.60 -4.49
C ALA A 35 4.59 5.65 -4.18
N ARG A 36 3.94 6.76 -4.57
CA ARG A 36 2.51 7.01 -4.35
C ARG A 36 1.85 7.30 -5.68
N ASP A 37 0.70 6.69 -5.94
CA ASP A 37 -0.20 7.10 -7.01
C ASP A 37 -0.97 8.35 -6.57
N VAL A 38 -0.82 9.43 -7.33
CA VAL A 38 -1.45 10.73 -7.03
C VAL A 38 -2.81 10.86 -7.71
N ASP A 39 -2.97 10.24 -8.89
CA ASP A 39 -4.14 10.47 -9.75
C ASP A 39 -5.11 9.29 -9.75
N GLY A 40 -4.78 8.17 -9.10
CA GLY A 40 -5.57 6.93 -9.16
C GLY A 40 -5.51 6.22 -10.51
N GLN A 41 -4.63 6.67 -11.41
CA GLN A 41 -4.47 6.17 -12.77
C GLN A 41 -3.21 5.29 -12.92
N GLY A 42 -2.51 4.99 -11.83
CA GLY A 42 -1.26 4.25 -11.86
C GLY A 42 -0.03 5.11 -12.20
N ASN A 43 -0.12 6.43 -11.98
CA ASN A 43 0.99 7.37 -12.13
C ASN A 43 1.72 7.47 -10.79
N TYR A 44 2.76 6.66 -10.59
CA TYR A 44 3.47 6.62 -9.32
C TYR A 44 4.55 7.70 -9.26
N VAL A 45 4.41 8.61 -8.29
CA VAL A 45 5.44 9.59 -7.94
C VAL A 45 6.33 8.98 -6.87
N MET A 46 7.62 8.81 -7.18
CA MET A 46 8.62 8.37 -6.20
C MET A 46 8.86 9.44 -5.15
N LEU A 47 8.82 9.07 -3.87
CA LEU A 47 8.90 10.02 -2.76
C LEU A 47 10.27 10.70 -2.63
N THR A 48 11.35 9.96 -2.89
CA THR A 48 12.74 10.44 -2.79
C THR A 48 13.11 11.44 -3.88
N HIS A 49 12.87 11.08 -5.14
CA HIS A 49 13.39 11.80 -6.31
C HIS A 49 12.32 12.56 -7.09
N LYS A 50 11.03 12.39 -6.75
CA LYS A 50 9.88 12.98 -7.46
C LYS A 50 9.81 12.63 -8.95
N HIS A 51 10.44 11.52 -9.33
CA HIS A 51 10.30 10.97 -10.67
C HIS A 51 8.93 10.29 -10.78
N VAL A 52 8.26 10.51 -11.91
CA VAL A 52 7.02 9.81 -12.25
C VAL A 52 7.38 8.52 -12.96
N ALA A 53 6.73 7.44 -12.55
CA ALA A 53 6.98 6.10 -13.04
C ALA A 53 5.69 5.27 -13.06
N TYR A 54 5.71 4.19 -13.82
CA TYR A 54 4.58 3.29 -13.99
C TYR A 54 4.91 1.91 -13.45
N LEU A 55 3.88 1.14 -13.07
CA LEU A 55 4.09 -0.27 -12.76
C LEU A 55 4.50 -1.03 -14.03
N HIS A 56 5.54 -1.84 -13.93
CA HIS A 56 5.97 -2.68 -15.04
C HIS A 56 4.84 -3.65 -15.47
N PRO A 57 4.65 -3.93 -16.77
CA PRO A 57 3.57 -4.80 -17.26
C PRO A 57 3.56 -6.22 -16.69
N SER A 58 4.69 -6.69 -16.15
CA SER A 58 4.78 -7.99 -15.46
C SER A 58 4.35 -7.94 -13.99
N SER A 59 4.03 -6.76 -13.45
CA SER A 59 3.55 -6.61 -12.08
C SER A 59 2.17 -7.23 -11.93
N VAL A 60 1.89 -7.85 -10.79
CA VAL A 60 0.56 -8.40 -10.47
C VAL A 60 -0.49 -7.29 -10.37
N TYR A 61 -0.05 -6.08 -10.03
CA TYR A 61 -0.91 -4.90 -9.94
C TYR A 61 -1.21 -4.26 -11.31
N TYR A 62 -0.54 -4.72 -12.38
CA TYR A 62 -0.77 -4.19 -13.72
C TYR A 62 -2.18 -4.59 -14.20
N GLY A 63 -3.04 -3.59 -14.40
CA GLY A 63 -4.45 -3.80 -14.77
C GLY A 63 -5.43 -3.92 -13.59
N CYS A 64 -4.95 -3.77 -12.35
CA CYS A 64 -5.84 -3.66 -11.19
C CYS A 64 -6.55 -2.29 -11.22
N SER A 65 -7.86 -2.29 -10.97
CA SER A 65 -8.68 -1.08 -10.93
C SER A 65 -9.56 -1.08 -9.66
N PRO A 66 -9.23 -0.28 -8.63
CA PRO A 66 -8.14 0.71 -8.60
C PRO A 66 -6.75 0.08 -8.39
N PRO A 67 -5.67 0.74 -8.85
CA PRO A 67 -4.31 0.35 -8.49
C PRO A 67 -3.98 0.70 -7.02
N PRO A 68 -3.00 0.03 -6.39
CA PRO A 68 -2.61 0.36 -5.01
C PRO A 68 -2.10 1.79 -4.88
N THR A 69 -2.59 2.54 -3.90
CA THR A 69 -2.22 3.95 -3.75
C THR A 69 -0.77 4.14 -3.31
N TRP A 70 -0.26 3.27 -2.45
CA TRP A 70 1.09 3.33 -1.90
C TRP A 70 1.81 2.03 -2.16
N VAL A 71 2.99 2.11 -2.76
CA VAL A 71 3.79 0.95 -3.10
C VAL A 71 5.23 1.12 -2.66
N LEU A 72 5.79 0.04 -2.11
CA LEU A 72 7.22 -0.15 -1.97
C LEU A 72 7.74 -0.86 -3.21
N TYR A 73 8.88 -0.42 -3.73
CA TYR A 73 9.48 -1.04 -4.90
C TYR A 73 10.93 -1.51 -4.69
N HIS A 74 11.35 -2.52 -5.44
CA HIS A 74 12.74 -2.95 -5.43
C HIS A 74 13.56 -2.27 -6.51
N ASP A 75 13.06 -2.27 -7.75
CA ASP A 75 13.81 -1.84 -8.93
C ASP A 75 13.09 -0.74 -9.69
N PHE A 76 13.88 0.20 -10.18
CA PHE A 76 13.43 1.29 -11.04
C PHE A 76 14.30 1.33 -12.29
N SER A 77 13.68 1.28 -13.46
CA SER A 77 14.37 1.30 -14.76
C SER A 77 13.91 2.49 -15.58
N ILE A 78 14.85 3.37 -15.93
CA ILE A 78 14.60 4.55 -16.78
C ILE A 78 14.46 4.15 -18.24
N THR A 79 15.11 3.07 -18.68
CA THR A 79 15.21 2.68 -20.10
C THR A 79 13.93 2.10 -20.66
N GLN A 80 12.99 1.69 -19.82
CA GLN A 80 11.70 1.08 -20.17
C GLN A 80 10.56 1.99 -19.69
N ASP A 81 10.51 3.21 -20.21
CA ASP A 81 9.45 4.20 -19.90
C ASP A 81 9.27 4.47 -18.40
N ASN A 82 10.38 4.58 -17.66
CA ASN A 82 10.37 4.79 -16.21
C ASN A 82 9.46 3.77 -15.50
N CYS A 83 9.82 2.49 -15.54
CA CYS A 83 9.04 1.44 -14.90
C CYS A 83 9.56 1.10 -13.50
N ILE A 84 8.63 0.81 -12.61
CA ILE A 84 8.85 0.24 -11.29
C ILE A 84 8.58 -1.26 -11.36
N SER A 85 9.53 -2.06 -10.87
CA SER A 85 9.46 -3.52 -10.83
C SER A 85 9.59 -4.04 -9.41
N VAL A 86 8.94 -5.19 -9.17
CA VAL A 86 8.82 -5.81 -7.83
C VAL A 86 8.21 -4.81 -6.85
N ALA A 87 6.92 -4.52 -7.07
CA ALA A 87 6.14 -3.65 -6.21
C ALA A 87 5.40 -4.46 -5.14
N THR A 88 5.24 -3.88 -3.96
CA THR A 88 4.45 -4.41 -2.86
C THR A 88 3.60 -3.29 -2.31
N GLU A 89 2.30 -3.53 -2.19
CA GLU A 89 1.38 -2.59 -1.55
C GLU A 89 1.74 -2.39 -0.07
N ILE A 90 1.69 -1.14 0.37
CA ILE A 90 1.96 -0.75 1.76
C ILE A 90 0.92 0.26 2.22
N LEU A 91 0.69 0.34 3.52
CA LEU A 91 -0.11 1.42 4.10
C LEU A 91 0.80 2.62 4.43
N PRO A 92 0.30 3.87 4.28
CA PRO A 92 1.08 5.05 4.62
C PRO A 92 1.45 5.13 6.11
N GLU A 93 0.60 4.56 6.98
CA GLU A 93 0.81 4.47 8.43
C GLU A 93 2.13 3.77 8.75
N MET A 94 2.44 2.70 8.00
CA MET A 94 3.67 1.94 8.17
C MET A 94 4.92 2.77 7.89
N LEU A 95 4.86 3.71 6.94
CA LEU A 95 5.99 4.59 6.65
C LEU A 95 6.27 5.55 7.81
N VAL A 96 5.20 6.05 8.43
CA VAL A 96 5.25 6.93 9.60
C VAL A 96 5.73 6.15 10.83
N GLU A 97 5.26 4.91 11.02
CA GLU A 97 5.62 4.06 12.16
C GLU A 97 7.08 3.57 12.08
N PHE A 98 7.50 3.01 10.94
CA PHE A 98 8.80 2.34 10.81
C PHE A 98 9.95 3.27 10.43
N ALA A 99 9.67 4.40 9.75
CA ALA A 99 10.71 5.35 9.34
C ALA A 99 10.32 6.83 9.55
N PRO A 100 9.85 7.22 10.75
CA PRO A 100 9.34 8.57 11.03
C PRO A 100 10.38 9.65 10.73
N GLN A 101 11.64 9.42 11.11
CA GLN A 101 12.70 10.40 10.93
C GLN A 101 12.92 10.79 9.47
N TYR A 102 12.78 9.82 8.55
CA TYR A 102 12.95 10.09 7.14
C TYR A 102 11.71 10.80 6.56
N TYR A 103 10.54 10.23 6.77
CA TYR A 103 9.30 10.68 6.13
C TYR A 103 8.76 12.00 6.67
N LEU A 104 9.05 12.33 7.93
CA LEU A 104 8.51 13.51 8.59
C LEU A 104 9.48 14.70 8.60
N SER A 105 10.78 14.46 8.51
CA SER A 105 11.80 15.52 8.63
C SER A 105 12.66 15.69 7.37
N ASN A 106 13.06 14.59 6.74
CA ASN A 106 14.03 14.62 5.62
C ASN A 106 13.37 14.62 4.25
N LEU A 107 12.08 14.25 4.17
CA LEU A 107 11.38 14.17 2.91
C LEU A 107 11.19 15.58 2.31
N PRO A 108 11.49 15.78 1.01
CA PRO A 108 11.25 17.07 0.35
C PRO A 108 9.78 17.49 0.44
N ALA A 109 9.53 18.80 0.51
CA ALA A 109 8.18 19.35 0.49
C ALA A 109 7.39 18.82 -0.71
N SER A 110 6.28 18.13 -0.42
CA SER A 110 5.42 17.44 -1.39
C SER A 110 4.09 17.13 -0.73
N GLU A 111 3.04 16.95 -1.53
CA GLU A 111 1.72 16.56 -1.03
C GLU A 111 1.78 15.26 -0.21
N SER A 112 2.58 14.28 -0.65
CA SER A 112 2.80 13.04 0.09
C SER A 112 3.39 13.26 1.48
N ARG A 113 4.31 14.22 1.62
CA ARG A 113 4.87 14.58 2.94
C ARG A 113 3.79 15.17 3.84
N ASP A 114 2.99 16.10 3.30
CA ASP A 114 1.96 16.79 4.06
C ASP A 114 0.88 15.81 4.54
N LEU A 115 0.49 14.86 3.68
CA LEU A 115 -0.41 13.75 4.05
C LEU A 115 0.17 12.87 5.16
N LEU A 116 1.45 12.50 5.08
CA LEU A 116 2.11 11.69 6.12
C LEU A 116 2.25 12.45 7.46
N MET A 117 2.40 13.77 7.41
CA MET A 117 2.38 14.61 8.61
C MET A 117 1.00 14.63 9.26
N GLU A 118 -0.05 14.86 8.48
CA GLU A 118 -1.44 14.84 8.97
C GLU A 118 -1.82 13.46 9.54
N LEU A 119 -1.41 12.38 8.87
CA LEU A 119 -1.65 11.02 9.32
C LEU A 119 -1.01 10.75 10.68
N ARG A 120 0.22 11.23 10.88
CA ARG A 120 0.91 11.11 12.17
C ARG A 120 0.16 11.86 13.27
N ASP A 121 -0.29 13.07 13.00
CA ASP A 121 -1.01 13.87 13.99
C ASP A 121 -2.31 13.16 14.42
N LYS A 122 -3.06 12.58 13.47
CA LYS A 122 -4.26 11.76 13.75
C LYS A 122 -3.96 10.54 14.62
N LEU A 123 -2.91 9.79 14.29
CA LEU A 123 -2.51 8.61 15.09
C LEU A 123 -2.12 9.01 16.52
N GLN A 124 -1.52 10.18 16.74
CA GLN A 124 -1.20 10.67 18.09
C GLN A 124 -2.45 11.06 18.88
N ASP A 125 -3.45 11.61 18.22
CA ASP A 125 -4.74 11.95 18.83
C ASP A 125 -5.51 10.69 19.26
N GLU A 126 -5.51 9.63 18.43
CA GLU A 126 -6.12 8.34 18.76
C GLU A 126 -5.44 7.64 19.96
N GLU A 127 -4.11 7.72 20.05
CA GLU A 127 -3.35 7.15 21.18
C GLU A 127 -3.58 7.92 22.50
N THR A 128 -3.91 9.21 22.44
CA THR A 128 -4.13 10.05 23.63
C THR A 128 -5.57 10.07 24.12
N HIS A 129 -6.54 9.70 23.28
CA HIS A 129 -7.94 9.56 23.61
C HIS A 129 -8.53 8.26 23.02
N PRO A 130 -8.43 7.12 23.72
CA PRO A 130 -9.09 5.88 23.30
C PRO A 130 -10.60 6.00 23.60
N GLU A 131 -11.31 6.83 22.84
CA GLU A 131 -12.76 6.85 22.88
C GLU A 131 -13.32 5.78 21.93
N GLN A 132 -14.25 5.00 22.49
CA GLN A 132 -14.84 3.79 21.95
C GLN A 132 -15.64 4.11 20.67
N ASN A 133 -15.19 3.64 19.51
CA ASN A 133 -16.05 3.51 18.34
C ASN A 133 -16.60 2.07 18.29
N GLU A 134 -17.57 1.80 19.17
CA GLU A 134 -18.60 0.79 18.93
C GLU A 134 -19.92 1.54 18.77
N GLU A 135 -20.48 1.53 17.57
CA GLU A 135 -21.90 1.75 17.18
C GLU A 135 -21.90 1.68 15.63
N GLU A 136 -22.17 0.54 14.99
CA GLU A 136 -23.50 0.00 14.64
C GLU A 136 -24.40 1.04 13.96
N ASP A 137 -24.55 0.94 12.63
CA ASP A 137 -25.73 1.45 11.90
C ASP A 137 -26.27 0.34 11.00
N ASP A 138 -27.42 -0.17 11.45
CA ASP A 138 -28.32 -1.09 10.76
C ASP A 138 -28.88 -0.47 9.47
N HIS A 139 -28.90 -1.26 8.40
CA HIS A 139 -30.00 -1.17 7.44
C HIS A 139 -30.59 -2.56 7.20
N GLU A 140 -31.68 -2.83 7.93
CA GLU A 140 -32.70 -3.83 7.56
C GLU A 140 -33.22 -3.55 6.14
N GLY A 141 -33.53 -4.65 5.43
CA GLY A 141 -33.69 -4.68 3.99
C GLY A 141 -34.97 -4.09 3.41
N GLU A 142 -34.89 -3.87 2.10
CA GLU A 142 -36.03 -3.96 1.19
C GLU A 142 -35.74 -5.09 0.19
N GLU A 143 -36.58 -6.12 0.25
CA GLU A 143 -36.70 -7.15 -0.77
C GLU A 143 -37.29 -6.50 -2.03
N GLU A 144 -36.56 -6.49 -3.15
CA GLU A 144 -37.17 -6.29 -4.47
C GLU A 144 -36.81 -7.49 -5.35
N GLU A 145 -37.81 -8.37 -5.52
CA GLU A 145 -37.80 -9.45 -6.50
C GLU A 145 -37.72 -8.84 -7.92
N VAL A 146 -36.70 -9.19 -8.70
CA VAL A 146 -36.72 -8.95 -10.15
C VAL A 146 -36.49 -10.26 -10.88
N GLU A 147 -37.47 -10.56 -11.73
CA GLU A 147 -37.69 -11.78 -12.49
C GLU A 147 -36.51 -12.16 -13.41
N VAL A 148 -36.28 -13.46 -13.49
CA VAL A 148 -35.37 -14.10 -14.43
C VAL A 148 -35.99 -14.06 -15.84
N GLU A 149 -35.40 -13.29 -16.76
CA GLU A 149 -35.59 -13.50 -18.20
C GLU A 149 -34.30 -14.10 -18.78
N GLU A 150 -34.31 -15.41 -18.98
CA GLU A 150 -33.36 -16.11 -19.84
C GLU A 150 -33.56 -15.66 -21.31
N LYS A 151 -32.48 -15.23 -21.97
CA LYS A 151 -32.36 -15.34 -23.44
C LYS A 151 -30.90 -15.33 -23.90
N ASP A 152 -30.45 -16.55 -24.19
CA ASP A 152 -29.55 -17.02 -25.24
C ASP A 152 -28.62 -16.05 -26.02
N SER A 153 -27.42 -16.61 -26.26
CA SER A 153 -26.58 -16.48 -27.47
C SER A 153 -25.39 -15.49 -27.45
N CYS A 154 -24.23 -16.03 -27.04
CA CYS A 154 -23.00 -16.20 -27.84
C CYS A 154 -22.59 -15.10 -28.86
N SER A 155 -21.41 -14.50 -28.66
CA SER A 155 -20.21 -14.75 -29.51
C SER A 155 -18.98 -14.01 -28.98
N LEU A 156 -17.89 -14.75 -28.79
CA LEU A 156 -16.53 -14.20 -28.74
C LEU A 156 -16.13 -13.68 -30.12
N GLN A 157 -15.39 -12.58 -30.14
CA GLN A 157 -14.53 -12.20 -31.25
C GLN A 157 -13.14 -11.82 -30.73
#